data_AF-A0A2D6D7W9-F1
#
_entry.id   AF-A0A2D6D7W9-F1
#
_cell.length_a   1.000
_cell.length_b   1.000
_cell.length_c   1.000
_cell.angle_alpha   90.00
_cell.angle_beta   90.00
_cell.angle_gamma   90.00
#
_symmetry.space_group_name_H-M   'P 1'
#
loop_
_entity.id
_entity.type
_entity.pdbx_description
1 polymer ?
#
loop_
_entity_poly.entity_id
_entity_poly.type
_entity_poly.pdbx_seq_one_letter_code
_entity_poly.pdbx_strand_id
1 'polypeptide(L)'
;MRKIFLTISGVTIFSLALGLPLAALAAVITFDGTTTLAMPNGRNVDVLTGSTVEAFTVNDDSTLSLDLASDSNVSLEATDSWIMSVSPEIAQNSCSGTTASMNITSATTQTVTVTISGDLCGAAGGGPGGGGGGGGGGGVPAVPPTETSAVINGGNDQTDSVNVTLTLAATSATLMLVSNTSDFSDSDSTWEDYATSKSWTLTSDLGTKTVYVKYRSSSGGESAAVTDTIELVAATEPESSDVSGSAGGSVSLSDDSAAVSVPAGAITGSGTVSITPTTSYTSPGGSDKIVGGKVYDLLLTVDGSTVATFDEFVTLTFSYNDGDVSGIDESTLSIKYWSEATAEWLDLGGTVDSDNNTVTVETAHFTQFAIVGQQLSGGGELVKLECAADAGVNDPCKAVYYLGDDGKRYVFPNEKTYNTWYSDFSSVTTISADDLATYMIGGNVTYRPGVKLVKIQTNSKVYAISGGGVLRWVSTGEAAEGLYGSSWASMVEDIPDAFFINYTEGADIAETADYDKAAILNVAVDINTDKGL
;
A
#
# COMPACT_ATOMS: atom_id res chain seq x y z
N MET A 1 -24.91 8.92 25.41
CA MET A 1 -24.81 7.46 25.22
C MET A 1 -24.66 6.81 26.58
N ARG A 2 -25.66 6.04 27.03
CA ARG A 2 -25.63 5.30 28.30
C ARG A 2 -24.77 4.04 28.07
N LYS A 3 -23.56 4.00 28.64
CA LYS A 3 -22.78 2.76 28.71
C LYS A 3 -23.47 1.83 29.71
N ILE A 4 -24.16 0.81 29.22
CA ILE A 4 -24.67 -0.29 30.06
C ILE A 4 -23.47 -1.16 30.40
N PHE A 5 -22.97 -1.04 31.64
CA PHE A 5 -22.04 -2.01 32.20
C PHE A 5 -22.84 -3.25 32.60
N LEU A 6 -22.70 -4.35 31.85
CA LEU A 6 -23.15 -5.65 32.30
C LEU A 6 -22.11 -6.18 33.31
N THR A 7 -22.46 -6.17 34.60
CA THR A 7 -21.74 -6.93 35.63
C THR A 7 -21.95 -8.43 35.37
N ILE A 8 -20.96 -9.09 34.80
CA ILE A 8 -20.87 -10.55 34.80
C ILE A 8 -20.12 -10.93 36.10
N SER A 9 -20.82 -11.63 37.00
CA SER A 9 -20.23 -12.26 38.18
C SER A 9 -19.18 -13.27 37.73
N GLY A 10 -17.88 -13.01 37.96
CA GLY A 10 -16.89 -14.07 37.82
C GLY A 10 -15.42 -13.69 37.66
N VAL A 11 -15.05 -12.44 37.33
CA VAL A 11 -13.63 -12.11 37.10
C VAL A 11 -13.23 -10.83 37.83
N THR A 12 -12.59 -11.01 38.99
CA THR A 12 -11.85 -9.95 39.68
C THR A 12 -10.43 -9.87 39.13
N ILE A 13 -10.07 -8.75 38.49
CA ILE A 13 -8.67 -8.39 38.25
C ILE A 13 -8.34 -7.17 39.12
N PHE A 14 -7.39 -7.38 40.04
CA PHE A 14 -6.82 -6.35 40.90
C PHE A 14 -5.80 -5.55 40.11
N SER A 15 -5.99 -4.24 39.95
CA SER A 15 -4.93 -3.33 39.47
C SER A 15 -4.28 -2.64 40.67
N LEU A 16 -3.08 -3.10 41.05
CA LEU A 16 -2.21 -2.39 41.99
C LEU A 16 -1.44 -1.31 41.21
N ALA A 17 -1.64 -0.05 41.59
CA ALA A 17 -1.00 1.09 40.94
C ALA A 17 0.48 1.21 41.36
N LEU A 18 1.39 1.01 40.41
CA LEU A 18 2.73 1.60 40.43
C LEU A 18 3.04 2.13 39.02
N GLY A 19 3.38 3.42 38.96
CA GLY A 19 3.63 4.15 37.72
C GLY A 19 4.94 3.74 37.05
N LEU A 20 4.80 3.17 35.86
CA LEU A 20 5.76 3.05 34.75
C LEU A 20 4.91 3.10 33.46
N PRO A 21 5.43 3.54 32.31
CA PRO A 21 4.65 3.61 31.08
C PRO A 21 4.32 2.17 30.64
N LEU A 22 3.08 1.74 30.90
CA LEU A 22 2.56 0.47 30.41
C LEU A 22 2.31 0.63 28.91
N ALA A 23 3.06 -0.10 28.09
CA ALA A 23 2.47 -0.65 26.88
C ALA A 23 1.24 -1.44 27.36
N ALA A 24 0.04 -0.95 27.06
CA ALA A 24 -1.19 -1.66 27.37
C ALA A 24 -1.20 -2.94 26.53
N LEU A 25 -0.75 -4.05 27.09
CA LEU A 25 -1.06 -5.37 26.56
C LEU A 25 -2.58 -5.52 26.68
N ALA A 26 -3.28 -5.49 25.55
CA ALA A 26 -4.68 -5.86 25.51
C ALA A 26 -4.81 -7.28 26.07
N ALA A 27 -5.63 -7.44 27.11
CA ALA A 27 -5.83 -8.75 27.71
C ALA A 27 -6.86 -9.51 26.87
N VAL A 28 -6.44 -10.64 26.27
CA VAL A 28 -7.36 -11.53 25.56
C VAL A 28 -8.38 -12.09 26.55
N ILE A 29 -9.66 -11.87 26.25
CA ILE A 29 -10.82 -12.37 26.96
C ILE A 29 -11.22 -13.72 26.33
N THR A 30 -11.24 -14.77 27.13
CA THR A 30 -11.74 -16.10 26.72
C THR A 30 -13.12 -16.35 27.32
N PHE A 31 -14.06 -16.83 26.51
CA PHE A 31 -15.40 -17.20 26.96
C PHE A 31 -15.40 -18.62 27.53
N ASP A 32 -15.32 -18.76 28.86
CA ASP A 32 -15.33 -20.06 29.56
C ASP A 32 -16.71 -20.78 29.56
N GLY A 33 -17.73 -20.14 29.00
CA GLY A 33 -19.07 -20.67 28.80
C GLY A 33 -19.85 -19.88 27.75
N THR A 34 -20.92 -20.46 27.22
CA THR A 34 -21.77 -19.77 26.24
C THR A 34 -22.44 -18.54 26.86
N THR A 35 -22.28 -17.38 26.22
CA THR A 35 -22.80 -16.09 26.69
C THR A 35 -23.78 -15.51 25.68
N THR A 36 -25.04 -15.31 26.09
CA THR A 36 -26.08 -14.70 25.25
C THR A 36 -25.99 -13.18 25.30
N LEU A 37 -25.84 -12.54 24.14
CA LEU A 37 -25.85 -11.10 23.95
C LEU A 37 -27.21 -10.66 23.40
N ALA A 38 -27.91 -9.80 24.15
CA ALA A 38 -29.16 -9.20 23.72
C ALA A 38 -28.90 -7.92 22.93
N MET A 39 -29.41 -7.86 21.70
CA MET A 39 -29.19 -6.78 20.76
C MET A 39 -30.34 -5.75 20.83
N PRO A 40 -30.11 -4.45 20.53
CA PRO A 40 -31.14 -3.41 20.60
C PRO A 40 -32.37 -3.65 19.73
N ASN A 41 -32.23 -4.38 18.61
CA ASN A 41 -33.34 -4.81 17.76
C ASN A 41 -34.19 -5.97 18.35
N GLY A 42 -33.90 -6.41 19.58
CA GLY A 42 -34.62 -7.47 20.28
C GLY A 42 -34.20 -8.89 19.91
N ARG A 43 -33.12 -9.05 19.12
CA ARG A 43 -32.55 -10.36 18.76
C ARG A 43 -31.42 -10.75 19.72
N ASN A 44 -31.09 -12.04 19.76
CA ASN A 44 -30.02 -12.57 20.59
C ASN A 44 -28.97 -13.31 19.74
N VAL A 45 -27.70 -13.18 20.14
CA VAL A 45 -26.57 -13.96 19.61
C VAL A 45 -25.81 -14.56 20.79
N ASP A 46 -25.55 -15.85 20.71
CA ASP A 46 -24.76 -16.61 21.67
C ASP A 46 -23.30 -16.65 21.22
N VAL A 47 -22.41 -16.14 22.06
CA VAL A 47 -20.95 -16.36 21.92
C VAL A 47 -20.62 -17.68 22.57
N LEU A 48 -20.18 -18.67 21.79
CA LEU A 48 -19.95 -20.03 22.28
C LEU A 48 -18.65 -20.12 23.09
N THR A 49 -18.61 -21.12 23.97
CA THR A 49 -17.44 -21.41 24.81
C THR A 49 -16.18 -21.65 23.98
N GLY A 50 -15.04 -21.16 24.46
CA GLY A 50 -13.74 -21.24 23.78
C GLY A 50 -13.45 -20.07 22.83
N SER A 51 -14.42 -19.16 22.61
CA SER A 51 -14.20 -17.95 21.82
C SER A 51 -13.22 -16.99 22.51
N THR A 52 -12.39 -16.28 21.75
CA THR A 52 -11.41 -15.30 22.25
C THR A 52 -11.53 -13.94 21.56
N VAL A 53 -11.55 -12.85 22.33
CA VAL A 53 -11.59 -11.45 21.83
C VAL A 53 -10.72 -10.56 22.72
N GLU A 54 -10.21 -9.44 22.22
CA GLU A 54 -9.58 -8.41 23.08
C GLU A 54 -10.64 -7.47 23.67
N ALA A 55 -11.68 -7.16 22.88
CA ALA A 55 -12.86 -6.44 23.33
C ALA A 55 -14.07 -6.82 22.47
N PHE A 56 -15.27 -6.58 23.00
CA PHE A 56 -16.49 -6.63 22.21
C PHE A 56 -17.46 -5.52 22.63
N THR A 57 -18.26 -5.04 21.68
CA THR A 57 -19.26 -4.00 21.90
C THR A 57 -20.54 -4.34 21.14
N VAL A 58 -21.68 -4.35 21.85
CA VAL A 58 -23.01 -4.35 21.20
C VAL A 58 -23.38 -2.89 20.91
N ASN A 59 -23.50 -2.56 19.62
CA ASN A 59 -23.72 -1.20 19.16
C ASN A 59 -25.21 -0.83 19.15
N ASP A 60 -25.52 0.47 19.25
CA ASP A 60 -26.90 1.00 19.25
C ASP A 60 -27.65 0.70 17.93
N ASP A 61 -26.93 0.46 16.83
CA ASP A 61 -27.46 0.07 15.52
C ASP A 61 -27.74 -1.44 15.35
N SER A 62 -27.59 -2.21 16.43
CA SER A 62 -27.76 -3.68 16.46
C SER A 62 -26.71 -4.47 15.67
N THR A 63 -25.51 -3.92 15.53
CA THR A 63 -24.30 -4.67 15.15
C THR A 63 -23.46 -5.05 16.39
N LEU A 64 -22.60 -6.05 16.25
CA LEU A 64 -21.66 -6.50 17.28
C LEU A 64 -20.23 -6.26 16.76
N SER A 65 -19.50 -5.33 17.38
CA SER A 65 -18.08 -5.13 17.09
C SER A 65 -17.22 -6.01 17.98
N LEU A 66 -16.27 -6.72 17.38
CA LEU A 66 -15.31 -7.61 18.03
C LEU A 66 -13.90 -7.12 17.68
N ASP A 67 -13.11 -6.74 18.69
CA ASP A 67 -11.69 -6.47 18.50
C ASP A 67 -10.95 -7.79 18.70
N LEU A 68 -10.29 -8.28 17.65
CA LEU A 68 -9.65 -9.58 17.60
C LEU A 68 -8.14 -9.39 17.51
N ALA A 69 -7.39 -10.12 18.32
CA ALA A 69 -5.95 -10.31 18.13
C ALA A 69 -5.70 -11.29 16.97
N SER A 70 -4.47 -11.31 16.45
CA SER A 70 -4.02 -12.39 15.56
C SER A 70 -4.27 -13.77 16.20
N ASP A 71 -4.74 -14.72 15.40
CA ASP A 71 -5.13 -16.08 15.75
C ASP A 71 -6.35 -16.22 16.67
N SER A 72 -7.10 -15.14 16.91
CA SER A 72 -8.35 -15.21 17.67
C SER A 72 -9.41 -16.02 16.91
N ASN A 73 -10.17 -16.83 17.64
CA ASN A 73 -11.30 -17.58 17.11
C ASN A 73 -12.56 -17.24 17.89
N VAL A 74 -13.62 -16.83 17.21
CA VAL A 74 -14.93 -16.54 17.81
C VAL A 74 -15.99 -17.37 17.13
N SER A 75 -16.71 -18.18 17.91
CA SER A 75 -17.84 -18.98 17.45
C SER A 75 -19.15 -18.36 17.94
N LEU A 76 -20.04 -18.05 17.01
CA LEU A 76 -21.33 -17.39 17.25
C LEU A 76 -22.48 -18.29 16.81
N GLU A 77 -23.60 -18.24 17.54
CA GLU A 77 -24.86 -18.88 17.19
C GLU A 77 -26.03 -17.92 17.42
N ALA A 78 -26.89 -17.71 16.42
CA ALA A 78 -28.08 -16.86 16.60
C ALA A 78 -29.27 -17.69 17.11
N THR A 79 -29.87 -17.27 18.23
CA THR A 79 -30.83 -18.05 19.02
C THR A 79 -32.16 -18.33 18.28
N ASP A 80 -32.51 -17.53 17.28
CA ASP A 80 -33.73 -17.64 16.46
C ASP A 80 -33.41 -17.83 14.97
N SER A 81 -32.28 -18.45 14.60
CA SER A 81 -31.92 -18.74 13.20
C SER A 81 -31.63 -17.51 12.32
N TRP A 82 -31.43 -16.32 12.88
CA TRP A 82 -31.14 -15.12 12.09
C TRP A 82 -29.79 -15.23 11.37
N ILE A 83 -29.77 -14.94 10.07
CA ILE A 83 -28.55 -14.95 9.27
C ILE A 83 -27.63 -13.83 9.75
N MET A 84 -26.36 -14.15 9.98
CA MET A 84 -25.33 -13.19 10.31
C MET A 84 -24.49 -12.84 9.07
N SER A 85 -24.00 -11.61 8.98
CA SER A 85 -22.92 -11.21 8.07
C SER A 85 -21.80 -10.57 8.88
N VAL A 86 -20.61 -10.50 8.29
CA VAL A 86 -19.43 -10.00 8.97
C VAL A 86 -18.64 -9.09 8.04
N SER A 87 -18.12 -7.98 8.57
CA SER A 87 -17.28 -7.03 7.85
C SER A 87 -16.01 -6.77 8.66
N PRO A 88 -14.80 -6.92 8.06
CA PRO A 88 -14.55 -7.48 6.73
C PRO A 88 -15.06 -8.93 6.60
N GLU A 89 -15.31 -9.41 5.38
CA GLU A 89 -15.92 -10.73 5.09
C GLU A 89 -14.94 -11.91 5.34
N ILE A 90 -14.51 -12.07 6.59
CA ILE A 90 -13.55 -13.09 7.03
C ILE A 90 -14.21 -14.38 7.52
N ALA A 91 -15.55 -14.41 7.56
CA ALA A 91 -16.34 -15.60 7.91
C ALA A 91 -17.67 -15.59 7.16
N GLN A 92 -18.30 -16.76 7.07
CA GLN A 92 -19.64 -16.89 6.47
C GLN A 92 -20.60 -17.51 7.49
N ASN A 93 -21.86 -17.08 7.42
CA ASN A 93 -22.93 -17.69 8.18
C ASN A 93 -23.31 -19.04 7.60
N SER A 94 -23.31 -20.05 8.44
CA SER A 94 -23.76 -21.40 8.13
C SER A 94 -25.16 -21.62 8.68
N CYS A 95 -26.06 -22.10 7.83
CA CYS A 95 -27.39 -22.53 8.23
C CYS A 95 -27.44 -24.05 8.33
N SER A 96 -27.76 -24.58 9.52
CA SER A 96 -28.02 -26.01 9.73
C SER A 96 -29.39 -26.18 10.37
N GLY A 97 -30.41 -26.52 9.57
CA GLY A 97 -31.79 -26.56 10.04
C GLY A 97 -32.27 -25.18 10.50
N THR A 98 -32.62 -25.07 11.78
CA THR A 98 -33.06 -23.83 12.45
C THR A 98 -31.93 -23.15 13.24
N THR A 99 -30.67 -23.46 12.96
CA THR A 99 -29.53 -22.83 13.63
C THR A 99 -28.71 -22.06 12.61
N ALA A 100 -28.44 -20.79 12.91
CA ALA A 100 -27.51 -19.93 12.18
C ALA A 100 -26.24 -19.79 13.01
N SER A 101 -25.09 -20.22 12.48
CA SER A 101 -23.82 -20.17 13.19
C SER A 101 -22.71 -19.55 12.34
N MET A 102 -21.71 -18.96 12.98
CA MET A 102 -20.58 -18.33 12.31
C MET A 102 -19.31 -18.54 13.14
N ASN A 103 -18.24 -19.00 12.49
CA ASN A 103 -16.91 -19.09 13.11
C ASN A 103 -15.99 -18.07 12.45
N ILE A 104 -15.52 -17.11 13.24
CA ILE A 104 -14.65 -16.00 12.83
C ILE A 104 -13.24 -16.34 13.27
N THR A 105 -12.28 -16.36 12.35
CA THR A 105 -10.85 -16.51 12.66
C THR A 105 -10.10 -15.32 12.08
N SER A 106 -9.31 -14.64 12.92
CA SER A 106 -8.58 -13.44 12.53
C SER A 106 -7.10 -13.72 12.42
N ALA A 107 -6.48 -13.51 11.25
CA ALA A 107 -5.03 -13.72 11.07
C ALA A 107 -4.20 -12.51 11.55
N THR A 108 -4.79 -11.32 11.55
CA THR A 108 -4.18 -10.07 12.01
C THR A 108 -5.03 -9.44 13.11
N THR A 109 -4.47 -8.48 13.84
CA THR A 109 -5.27 -7.68 14.78
C THR A 109 -6.22 -6.77 14.00
N GLN A 110 -7.52 -6.86 14.26
CA GLN A 110 -8.53 -6.07 13.56
C GLN A 110 -9.83 -5.99 14.34
N THR A 111 -10.63 -4.97 14.02
CA THR A 111 -12.03 -4.89 14.44
C THR A 111 -12.92 -5.53 13.39
N VAL A 112 -13.82 -6.38 13.84
CA VAL A 112 -14.79 -7.10 13.01
C VAL A 112 -16.20 -6.72 13.44
N THR A 113 -17.05 -6.32 12.49
CA THR A 113 -18.44 -5.99 12.75
C THR A 113 -19.35 -7.10 12.25
N VAL A 114 -20.04 -7.75 13.18
CA VAL A 114 -21.08 -8.76 12.89
C VAL A 114 -22.44 -8.07 12.84
N THR A 115 -23.16 -8.27 11.74
CA THR A 115 -24.51 -7.75 11.54
C THR A 115 -25.50 -8.90 11.49
N ILE A 116 -26.60 -8.79 12.22
CA ILE A 116 -27.66 -9.80 12.22
C ILE A 116 -28.74 -9.37 11.23
N SER A 117 -28.83 -10.05 10.10
CA SER A 117 -29.86 -9.84 9.08
C SER A 117 -31.26 -10.17 9.61
N GLY A 118 -32.28 -9.56 9.00
CA GLY A 118 -33.69 -9.90 9.21
C GLY A 118 -34.17 -11.13 8.45
N ASP A 119 -33.26 -11.91 7.86
CA ASP A 119 -33.58 -13.17 7.21
C ASP A 119 -33.29 -14.35 8.14
N LEU A 120 -34.13 -15.39 8.06
CA LEU A 120 -34.02 -16.60 8.88
C LEU A 120 -33.44 -17.77 8.06
N CYS A 121 -32.60 -18.58 8.68
CA CYS A 121 -32.26 -19.91 8.17
C CYS A 121 -33.52 -20.79 8.16
N GLY A 122 -34.12 -20.95 6.98
CA GLY A 122 -35.04 -22.03 6.60
C GLY A 122 -36.31 -22.26 7.44
N ALA A 123 -37.42 -21.59 7.11
CA ALA A 123 -38.76 -22.11 7.41
C ALA A 123 -39.28 -22.93 6.22
N ALA A 124 -39.39 -24.25 6.40
CA ALA A 124 -40.04 -25.16 5.46
C ALA A 124 -41.56 -24.90 5.43
N GLY A 125 -42.05 -24.21 4.40
CA GLY A 125 -43.47 -24.14 4.06
C GLY A 125 -43.84 -25.23 3.05
N GLY A 126 -44.62 -26.22 3.48
CA GLY A 126 -45.03 -27.36 2.64
C GLY A 126 -46.16 -27.06 1.64
N GLY A 127 -46.14 -27.79 0.53
CA GLY A 127 -47.23 -27.89 -0.45
C GLY A 127 -46.86 -28.85 -1.60
N PRO A 128 -47.61 -29.94 -1.85
CA PRO A 128 -47.20 -31.00 -2.78
C PRO A 128 -47.71 -30.73 -4.20
N GLY A 129 -46.86 -30.90 -5.21
CA GLY A 129 -47.33 -30.83 -6.60
C GLY A 129 -46.22 -30.84 -7.65
N GLY A 130 -45.84 -32.05 -8.06
CA GLY A 130 -45.31 -32.48 -9.36
C GLY A 130 -44.77 -31.49 -10.38
N GLY A 131 -43.64 -31.89 -10.98
CA GLY A 131 -43.25 -31.44 -12.31
C GLY A 131 -41.74 -31.43 -12.49
N GLY A 132 -41.22 -32.41 -13.22
CA GLY A 132 -39.82 -32.47 -13.58
C GLY A 132 -39.38 -31.25 -14.40
N GLY A 133 -38.12 -30.86 -14.18
CA GLY A 133 -37.43 -29.85 -14.95
C GLY A 133 -36.02 -29.72 -14.40
N GLY A 134 -35.08 -30.47 -14.98
CA GLY A 134 -33.66 -30.23 -14.75
C GLY A 134 -33.32 -28.83 -15.24
N GLY A 135 -33.03 -27.92 -14.32
CA GLY A 135 -32.42 -26.63 -14.58
C GLY A 135 -31.06 -26.63 -13.92
N GLY A 136 -30.00 -26.58 -14.72
CA GLY A 136 -28.63 -26.50 -14.23
C GLY A 136 -28.45 -25.29 -13.32
N GLY A 137 -27.86 -25.53 -12.15
CA GLY A 137 -27.35 -24.46 -11.31
C GLY A 137 -26.29 -23.70 -12.10
N GLY A 138 -26.67 -22.55 -12.65
CA GLY A 138 -25.70 -21.53 -13.02
C GLY A 138 -25.09 -21.01 -11.74
N GLY A 139 -23.95 -21.59 -11.34
CA GLY A 139 -23.07 -20.92 -10.39
C GLY A 139 -22.82 -19.50 -10.90
N VAL A 140 -22.87 -18.53 -9.99
CA VAL A 140 -22.54 -17.13 -10.33
C VAL A 140 -21.21 -17.15 -11.08
N PRO A 141 -21.10 -16.51 -12.26
CA PRO A 141 -19.86 -16.54 -13.03
C PRO A 141 -18.70 -16.06 -12.17
N ALA A 142 -17.59 -16.79 -12.22
CA ALA A 142 -16.39 -16.44 -11.49
C ALA A 142 -15.90 -15.07 -11.98
N VAL A 143 -15.69 -14.13 -11.06
CA VAL A 143 -15.28 -12.75 -11.37
C VAL A 143 -13.76 -12.64 -11.25
N PRO A 144 -13.04 -12.35 -12.35
CA PRO A 144 -11.59 -12.14 -12.30
C PRO A 144 -11.18 -10.95 -11.41
N PRO A 145 -10.00 -11.00 -10.78
CA PRO A 145 -9.36 -9.83 -10.20
C PRO A 145 -9.12 -8.72 -11.24
N THR A 146 -9.12 -7.47 -10.77
CA THR A 146 -8.92 -6.23 -11.56
C THR A 146 -7.78 -5.40 -10.96
N GLU A 147 -7.38 -4.28 -11.57
CA GLU A 147 -6.22 -3.47 -11.14
C GLU A 147 -4.96 -4.32 -10.91
N THR A 148 -4.72 -5.24 -11.84
CA THR A 148 -3.62 -6.20 -11.75
C THR A 148 -2.33 -5.58 -12.25
N SER A 149 -1.25 -5.62 -11.47
CA SER A 149 0.07 -5.17 -11.89
C SER A 149 1.18 -6.03 -11.26
N ALA A 150 2.30 -6.12 -11.96
CA ALA A 150 3.52 -6.71 -11.45
C ALA A 150 4.67 -5.78 -11.83
N VAL A 151 5.57 -5.51 -10.89
CA VAL A 151 6.74 -4.65 -11.09
C VAL A 151 7.97 -5.35 -10.49
N ILE A 152 9.02 -5.53 -11.28
CA ILE A 152 10.27 -6.18 -10.89
C ILE A 152 11.22 -5.14 -10.32
N ASN A 153 11.76 -5.38 -9.13
CA ASN A 153 12.73 -4.53 -8.44
C ASN A 153 12.32 -3.04 -8.36
N GLY A 154 11.02 -2.74 -8.29
CA GLY A 154 10.54 -1.36 -8.29
C GLY A 154 10.62 -0.64 -9.64
N GLY A 155 10.86 -1.37 -10.74
CA GLY A 155 10.88 -0.85 -12.11
C GLY A 155 12.28 -0.57 -12.64
N ASN A 156 13.32 -1.13 -12.02
CA ASN A 156 14.70 -0.99 -12.51
C ASN A 156 14.84 -1.56 -13.93
N ASP A 157 15.58 -0.86 -14.79
CA ASP A 157 15.86 -1.31 -16.17
C ASP A 157 16.72 -2.57 -16.22
N GLN A 158 17.65 -2.71 -15.26
CA GLN A 158 18.66 -3.77 -15.20
C GLN A 158 18.82 -4.35 -13.79
N THR A 159 19.29 -5.59 -13.72
CA THR A 159 19.75 -6.26 -12.49
C THR A 159 20.92 -7.17 -12.83
N ASP A 160 21.85 -7.37 -11.90
CA ASP A 160 22.88 -8.41 -11.98
C ASP A 160 22.53 -9.65 -11.12
N SER A 161 21.45 -9.57 -10.36
CA SER A 161 20.94 -10.63 -9.51
C SER A 161 19.79 -11.37 -10.18
N VAL A 162 19.87 -12.70 -10.17
CA VAL A 162 18.75 -13.59 -10.53
C VAL A 162 17.63 -13.56 -9.51
N ASN A 163 17.89 -13.15 -8.26
CA ASN A 163 16.87 -13.01 -7.24
C ASN A 163 16.38 -11.55 -7.23
N VAL A 164 15.11 -11.37 -7.56
CA VAL A 164 14.44 -10.07 -7.65
C VAL A 164 13.28 -10.00 -6.66
N THR A 165 12.82 -8.79 -6.38
CA THR A 165 11.60 -8.56 -5.61
C THR A 165 10.50 -8.08 -6.54
N LEU A 166 9.36 -8.76 -6.54
CA LEU A 166 8.16 -8.33 -7.23
C LEU A 166 7.32 -7.47 -6.30
N THR A 167 6.86 -6.33 -6.79
CA THR A 167 5.74 -5.56 -6.22
C THR A 167 4.50 -5.93 -7.03
N LEU A 168 3.47 -6.41 -6.34
CA LEU A 168 2.29 -7.01 -6.95
C LEU A 168 1.05 -6.24 -6.47
N ALA A 169 0.14 -5.93 -7.40
CA ALA A 169 -1.16 -5.37 -7.04
C ALA A 169 -2.26 -6.13 -7.77
N ALA A 170 -3.38 -6.36 -7.08
CA ALA A 170 -4.62 -6.86 -7.65
C ALA A 170 -5.78 -6.63 -6.69
N THR A 171 -6.90 -6.16 -7.20
CA THR A 171 -8.15 -6.00 -6.46
C THR A 171 -8.97 -7.29 -6.53
N SER A 172 -9.44 -7.76 -5.36
CA SER A 172 -10.23 -8.99 -5.20
C SER A 172 -9.48 -10.29 -5.58
N ALA A 173 -8.15 -10.29 -5.53
CA ALA A 173 -7.33 -11.49 -5.60
C ALA A 173 -7.21 -12.17 -4.23
N THR A 174 -7.39 -13.49 -4.19
CA THR A 174 -7.05 -14.32 -3.03
C THR A 174 -5.85 -15.20 -3.31
N LEU A 175 -5.61 -15.53 -4.58
CA LEU A 175 -4.44 -16.30 -5.01
C LEU A 175 -3.71 -15.55 -6.14
N MET A 176 -2.42 -15.83 -6.27
CA MET A 176 -1.57 -15.41 -7.37
C MET A 176 -0.81 -16.59 -7.96
N LEU A 177 -0.37 -16.43 -9.20
CA LEU A 177 0.42 -17.40 -9.94
C LEU A 177 1.51 -16.64 -10.69
N VAL A 178 2.78 -16.96 -10.42
CA VAL A 178 3.94 -16.26 -10.96
C VAL A 178 4.76 -17.25 -11.80
N SER A 179 5.31 -16.79 -12.94
CA SER A 179 6.09 -17.63 -13.86
C SER A 179 7.15 -16.84 -14.63
N ASN A 180 8.23 -17.52 -15.04
CA ASN A 180 9.20 -17.02 -16.03
C ASN A 180 8.79 -17.36 -17.47
N THR A 181 7.67 -18.06 -17.66
CA THR A 181 7.17 -18.52 -18.96
C THR A 181 5.76 -18.00 -19.23
N SER A 182 5.50 -17.56 -20.47
CA SER A 182 4.20 -16.97 -20.83
C SER A 182 3.01 -17.93 -20.70
N ASP A 183 3.28 -19.24 -20.73
CA ASP A 183 2.28 -20.30 -20.63
C ASP A 183 2.17 -20.91 -19.22
N PHE A 184 2.91 -20.39 -18.24
CA PHE A 184 2.92 -20.86 -16.85
C PHE A 184 3.24 -22.36 -16.75
N SER A 185 4.17 -22.83 -17.60
CA SER A 185 4.56 -24.24 -17.71
C SER A 185 5.77 -24.62 -16.87
N ASP A 186 6.47 -23.64 -16.28
CA ASP A 186 7.59 -23.91 -15.38
C ASP A 186 7.14 -24.61 -14.08
N SER A 187 8.08 -25.29 -13.42
CA SER A 187 7.77 -26.11 -12.24
C SER A 187 7.37 -25.29 -11.00
N ASP A 188 7.69 -24.00 -11.00
CA ASP A 188 7.46 -23.09 -9.89
C ASP A 188 6.11 -22.35 -10.03
N SER A 189 5.45 -22.47 -11.19
CA SER A 189 4.11 -21.96 -11.48
C SER A 189 3.03 -22.73 -10.72
N THR A 190 2.83 -22.40 -9.45
CA THR A 190 1.71 -22.90 -8.65
C THR A 190 0.89 -21.77 -8.05
N TRP A 191 -0.44 -21.93 -8.00
CA TRP A 191 -1.31 -20.98 -7.31
C TRP A 191 -0.95 -20.95 -5.82
N GLU A 192 -0.66 -19.76 -5.32
CA GLU A 192 -0.32 -19.47 -3.93
C GLU A 192 -1.14 -18.29 -3.42
N ASP A 193 -1.14 -18.03 -2.11
CA ASP A 193 -1.87 -16.91 -1.53
C ASP A 193 -1.37 -15.57 -2.10
N TYR A 194 -2.30 -14.67 -2.41
CA TYR A 194 -1.95 -13.34 -2.91
C TYR A 194 -1.17 -12.55 -1.85
N ALA A 195 -0.04 -11.97 -2.28
CA ALA A 195 0.76 -11.04 -1.50
C ALA A 195 1.11 -9.83 -2.37
N THR A 196 1.30 -8.67 -1.75
CA THR A 196 1.71 -7.43 -2.45
C THR A 196 3.20 -7.35 -2.74
N SER A 197 3.99 -8.28 -2.18
CA SER A 197 5.42 -8.41 -2.46
C SER A 197 5.84 -9.87 -2.45
N LYS A 198 6.74 -10.26 -3.36
CA LYS A 198 7.28 -11.62 -3.45
C LYS A 198 8.73 -11.62 -3.95
N SER A 199 9.62 -12.35 -3.28
CA SER A 199 10.92 -12.69 -3.85
C SER A 199 10.78 -13.73 -4.98
N TRP A 200 11.38 -13.46 -6.12
CA TRP A 200 11.28 -14.29 -7.31
C TRP A 200 12.64 -14.55 -7.94
N THR A 201 12.85 -15.75 -8.51
CA THR A 201 14.10 -16.13 -9.15
C THR A 201 13.92 -16.19 -10.66
N LEU A 202 14.68 -15.35 -11.37
CA LEU A 202 14.73 -15.28 -12.83
C LEU A 202 15.53 -16.45 -13.42
N THR A 203 15.38 -16.67 -14.72
CA THR A 203 16.30 -17.57 -15.44
C THR A 203 17.71 -16.98 -15.48
N SER A 204 18.72 -17.84 -15.40
CA SER A 204 20.12 -17.43 -15.17
C SER A 204 20.91 -17.03 -16.43
N ASP A 205 20.33 -17.17 -17.61
CA ASP A 205 20.92 -16.68 -18.85
C ASP A 205 20.89 -15.14 -18.89
N LEU A 206 21.86 -14.46 -19.49
CA LEU A 206 21.82 -12.99 -19.56
C LEU A 206 20.77 -12.47 -20.55
N GLY A 207 20.45 -11.18 -20.45
CA GLY A 207 19.52 -10.46 -21.33
C GLY A 207 18.14 -10.27 -20.72
N THR A 208 17.18 -9.84 -21.54
CA THR A 208 15.81 -9.53 -21.10
C THR A 208 15.15 -10.73 -20.44
N LYS A 209 14.64 -10.52 -19.22
CA LYS A 209 13.80 -11.41 -18.45
C LYS A 209 12.39 -10.87 -18.41
N THR A 210 11.42 -11.77 -18.42
CA THR A 210 10.00 -11.43 -18.32
C THR A 210 9.38 -12.27 -17.24
N VAL A 211 8.72 -11.63 -16.28
CA VAL A 211 7.92 -12.30 -15.27
C VAL A 211 6.45 -12.14 -15.65
N TYR A 212 5.72 -13.25 -15.63
CA TYR A 212 4.29 -13.32 -15.93
C TYR A 212 3.53 -13.59 -14.64
N VAL A 213 2.47 -12.84 -14.39
CA VAL A 213 1.64 -12.98 -13.19
C VAL A 213 0.17 -13.08 -13.57
N LYS A 214 -0.55 -14.00 -12.92
CA LYS A 214 -2.01 -14.06 -12.91
C LYS A 214 -2.52 -14.01 -11.49
N TYR A 215 -3.73 -13.50 -11.33
CA TYR A 215 -4.43 -13.42 -10.07
C TYR A 215 -5.73 -14.19 -10.15
N ARG A 216 -6.18 -14.73 -9.02
CA ARG A 216 -7.44 -15.45 -8.93
C ARG A 216 -8.23 -15.03 -7.70
N SER A 217 -9.51 -14.79 -7.90
CA SER A 217 -10.44 -14.43 -6.82
C SER A 217 -10.94 -15.67 -6.07
N SER A 218 -11.58 -15.44 -4.92
CA SER A 218 -12.24 -16.49 -4.13
C SER A 218 -13.36 -17.21 -4.91
N SER A 219 -13.98 -16.54 -5.88
CA SER A 219 -14.99 -17.11 -6.79
C SER A 219 -14.39 -18.02 -7.87
N GLY A 220 -13.05 -18.09 -7.95
CA GLY A 220 -12.30 -18.89 -8.91
C GLY A 220 -12.00 -18.20 -10.24
N GLY A 221 -12.32 -16.91 -10.38
CA GLY A 221 -12.13 -16.15 -11.62
C GLY A 221 -10.68 -15.75 -11.77
N GLU A 222 -10.09 -15.94 -12.95
CA GLU A 222 -8.67 -15.68 -13.22
C GLU A 222 -8.50 -14.42 -14.08
N SER A 223 -7.53 -13.58 -13.73
CA SER A 223 -7.18 -12.39 -14.50
C SER A 223 -6.50 -12.77 -15.83
N ALA A 224 -6.43 -11.79 -16.73
CA ALA A 224 -5.42 -11.84 -17.79
C ALA A 224 -4.01 -11.89 -17.17
N ALA A 225 -3.04 -12.44 -17.90
CA ALA A 225 -1.65 -12.38 -17.46
C ALA A 225 -1.16 -10.94 -17.59
N VAL A 226 -0.55 -10.41 -16.53
CA VAL A 226 0.24 -9.18 -16.55
C VAL A 226 1.71 -9.55 -16.56
N THR A 227 2.55 -8.63 -17.03
CA THR A 227 3.98 -8.88 -17.20
C THR A 227 4.80 -7.66 -16.88
N ASP A 228 6.02 -7.90 -16.46
CA ASP A 228 7.07 -6.90 -16.43
C ASP A 228 8.39 -7.49 -16.92
N THR A 229 9.31 -6.62 -17.33
CA THR A 229 10.61 -7.01 -17.89
C THR A 229 11.77 -6.32 -17.22
N ILE A 230 12.88 -7.04 -17.05
CA ILE A 230 14.15 -6.49 -16.57
C ILE A 230 15.30 -7.09 -17.38
N GLU A 231 16.35 -6.33 -17.67
CA GLU A 231 17.55 -6.88 -18.32
C GLU A 231 18.52 -7.46 -17.28
N LEU A 232 18.73 -8.78 -17.30
CA LEU A 232 19.73 -9.45 -16.46
C LEU A 232 21.11 -9.29 -17.09
N VAL A 233 21.99 -8.52 -16.44
CA VAL A 233 23.37 -8.28 -16.86
C VAL A 233 24.35 -9.11 -16.04
N ALA A 234 25.60 -9.19 -16.50
CA ALA A 234 26.64 -9.83 -15.71
C ALA A 234 26.96 -8.96 -14.48
N ALA A 235 27.21 -9.58 -13.33
CA ALA A 235 27.71 -8.88 -12.17
C ALA A 235 29.06 -8.22 -12.47
N THR A 236 29.23 -7.02 -11.95
CA THR A 236 30.46 -6.25 -12.12
C THR A 236 31.56 -6.85 -11.25
N GLU A 237 32.65 -7.29 -11.89
CA GLU A 237 33.80 -7.87 -11.20
C GLU A 237 34.64 -6.78 -10.50
N PRO A 238 35.32 -7.10 -9.38
CA PRO A 238 36.19 -6.15 -8.69
C PRO A 238 37.39 -5.78 -9.55
N GLU A 239 37.78 -4.50 -9.51
CA GLU A 239 38.95 -3.99 -10.22
C GLU A 239 39.99 -3.44 -9.24
N SER A 240 41.26 -3.57 -9.62
CA SER A 240 42.38 -3.04 -8.83
C SER A 240 43.49 -2.49 -9.71
N SER A 241 44.16 -1.47 -9.23
CA SER A 241 45.27 -0.83 -9.94
C SER A 241 46.33 -0.33 -8.98
N ASP A 242 47.57 -0.35 -9.44
CA ASP A 242 48.70 0.20 -8.69
C ASP A 242 48.70 1.72 -8.77
N VAL A 243 48.97 2.34 -7.62
CA VAL A 243 49.11 3.80 -7.45
C VAL A 243 50.44 4.12 -6.80
N SER A 244 50.95 5.32 -7.03
CA SER A 244 52.21 5.77 -6.42
C SER A 244 52.08 7.14 -5.79
N GLY A 245 52.76 7.37 -4.68
CA GLY A 245 52.82 8.69 -4.04
C GLY A 245 53.40 9.76 -4.95
N SER A 246 54.31 9.40 -5.86
CA SER A 246 54.95 10.36 -6.77
C SER A 246 54.11 10.78 -7.97
N ALA A 247 53.18 9.93 -8.44
CA ALA A 247 52.43 10.18 -9.67
C ALA A 247 50.90 10.09 -9.50
N GLY A 248 50.42 9.55 -8.37
CA GLY A 248 49.02 9.16 -8.20
C GLY A 248 48.69 7.88 -8.95
N GLY A 249 47.43 7.78 -9.38
CA GLY A 249 46.92 6.75 -10.27
C GLY A 249 45.40 6.70 -10.27
N SER A 250 44.81 5.84 -11.09
CA SER A 250 43.37 5.67 -11.18
C SER A 250 42.98 4.20 -11.33
N VAL A 251 41.78 3.88 -10.84
CA VAL A 251 41.11 2.60 -11.05
C VAL A 251 39.64 2.86 -11.35
N SER A 252 39.08 2.12 -12.29
CA SER A 252 37.67 2.20 -12.70
C SER A 252 37.14 0.79 -12.90
N LEU A 253 35.89 0.56 -12.54
CA LEU A 253 35.19 -0.68 -12.90
C LEU A 253 34.98 -0.74 -14.42
N SER A 254 34.89 -1.96 -14.95
CA SER A 254 34.75 -2.19 -16.40
C SER A 254 33.42 -1.67 -16.99
N ASP A 255 32.43 -1.40 -16.13
CA ASP A 255 31.11 -0.86 -16.46
C ASP A 255 30.98 0.65 -16.18
N ASP A 256 32.08 1.31 -15.82
CA ASP A 256 32.15 2.74 -15.46
C ASP A 256 31.23 3.15 -14.27
N SER A 257 30.73 2.19 -13.50
CA SER A 257 29.81 2.47 -12.37
C SER A 257 30.51 3.09 -11.16
N ALA A 258 31.81 2.85 -10.99
CA ALA A 258 32.64 3.51 -9.98
C ALA A 258 34.07 3.70 -10.46
N ALA A 259 34.66 4.83 -10.08
CA ALA A 259 36.04 5.18 -10.35
C ALA A 259 36.69 5.91 -9.17
N VAL A 260 37.99 5.68 -8.99
CA VAL A 260 38.84 6.33 -7.99
C VAL A 260 40.03 6.98 -8.70
N SER A 261 40.26 8.25 -8.41
CA SER A 261 41.43 9.01 -8.88
C SER A 261 42.25 9.50 -7.69
N VAL A 262 43.41 8.87 -7.49
CA VAL A 262 44.37 9.19 -6.43
C VAL A 262 45.36 10.22 -6.94
N PRO A 263 45.42 11.45 -6.37
CA PRO A 263 46.42 12.43 -6.80
C PRO A 263 47.82 12.08 -6.28
N ALA A 264 48.84 12.70 -6.90
CA ALA A 264 50.19 12.64 -6.37
C ALA A 264 50.23 13.28 -4.96
N GLY A 265 50.95 12.63 -4.04
CA GLY A 265 51.05 13.06 -2.64
C GLY A 265 50.01 12.42 -1.71
N ALA A 266 48.94 11.79 -2.20
CA ALA A 266 47.91 11.19 -1.33
C ALA A 266 48.41 10.02 -0.47
N ILE A 267 49.47 9.34 -0.92
CA ILE A 267 50.17 8.29 -0.19
C ILE A 267 51.68 8.45 -0.26
N THR A 268 52.40 7.75 0.62
CA THR A 268 53.84 7.56 0.51
C THR A 268 54.17 6.19 -0.08
N GLY A 269 55.10 6.15 -1.05
CA GLY A 269 55.55 4.89 -1.65
C GLY A 269 54.64 4.40 -2.78
N SER A 270 54.44 3.08 -2.85
CA SER A 270 53.60 2.42 -3.85
C SER A 270 52.53 1.59 -3.16
N GLY A 271 51.33 1.59 -3.72
CA GLY A 271 50.20 0.86 -3.18
C GLY A 271 49.25 0.38 -4.25
N THR A 272 48.21 -0.32 -3.84
CA THR A 272 47.17 -0.85 -4.73
C THR A 272 45.81 -0.40 -4.22
N VAL A 273 45.03 0.25 -5.08
CA VAL A 273 43.62 0.56 -4.85
C VAL A 273 42.77 -0.59 -5.40
N SER A 274 41.73 -0.99 -4.69
CA SER A 274 40.70 -1.89 -5.19
C SER A 274 39.30 -1.31 -4.99
N ILE A 275 38.43 -1.51 -5.98
CA ILE A 275 36.99 -1.23 -5.92
C ILE A 275 36.27 -2.59 -5.99
N THR A 276 35.46 -2.91 -4.98
CA THR A 276 34.69 -4.16 -4.94
C THR A 276 33.20 -3.86 -4.79
N PRO A 277 32.38 -4.10 -5.83
CA PRO A 277 30.92 -4.09 -5.67
C PRO A 277 30.48 -5.11 -4.61
N THR A 278 29.52 -4.73 -3.76
CA THR A 278 29.07 -5.58 -2.65
C THR A 278 27.55 -5.51 -2.46
N THR A 279 26.96 -6.64 -2.13
CA THR A 279 25.55 -6.77 -1.74
C THR A 279 25.38 -6.94 -0.23
N SER A 280 26.49 -6.98 0.51
CA SER A 280 26.48 -7.10 1.98
C SER A 280 26.64 -5.72 2.60
N TYR A 281 25.51 -5.07 2.86
CA TYR A 281 25.45 -3.77 3.50
C TYR A 281 24.23 -3.63 4.41
N THR A 282 24.29 -2.68 5.34
CA THR A 282 23.12 -2.30 6.14
C THR A 282 22.32 -1.28 5.36
N SER A 283 21.01 -1.47 5.21
CA SER A 283 20.17 -0.49 4.51
C SER A 283 20.11 0.84 5.29
N PRO A 284 20.18 2.01 4.64
CA PRO A 284 19.99 3.28 5.31
C PRO A 284 18.55 3.39 5.84
N GLY A 285 18.37 4.04 6.99
CA GLY A 285 17.06 4.21 7.62
C GLY A 285 16.28 5.41 7.08
N GLY A 286 14.99 5.49 7.42
CA GLY A 286 14.13 6.62 7.04
C GLY A 286 13.72 6.59 5.56
N SER A 287 13.72 7.75 4.93
CA SER A 287 13.40 7.95 3.50
C SER A 287 14.61 7.77 2.58
N ASP A 288 15.81 7.52 3.11
CA ASP A 288 17.00 7.28 2.31
C ASP A 288 16.90 5.97 1.51
N LYS A 289 17.28 6.03 0.24
CA LYS A 289 17.39 4.88 -0.67
C LYS A 289 18.75 4.86 -1.35
N ILE A 290 19.36 3.68 -1.40
CA ILE A 290 20.57 3.44 -2.19
C ILE A 290 20.17 3.35 -3.65
N VAL A 291 20.74 4.22 -4.48
CA VAL A 291 20.50 4.28 -5.93
C VAL A 291 20.93 2.97 -6.59
N GLY A 292 20.00 2.32 -7.29
CA GLY A 292 20.22 1.03 -7.95
C GLY A 292 20.60 -0.13 -7.00
N GLY A 293 20.53 0.06 -5.67
CA GLY A 293 21.05 -0.90 -4.70
C GLY A 293 22.57 -1.11 -4.76
N LYS A 294 23.31 -0.23 -5.45
CA LYS A 294 24.74 -0.36 -5.72
C LYS A 294 25.59 0.19 -4.57
N VAL A 295 26.47 -0.65 -4.06
CA VAL A 295 27.37 -0.34 -2.94
C VAL A 295 28.77 -0.84 -3.25
N TYR A 296 29.79 -0.08 -2.85
CA TYR A 296 31.18 -0.34 -3.22
C TYR A 296 32.09 -0.31 -1.99
N ASP A 297 32.81 -1.41 -1.74
CA ASP A 297 33.90 -1.48 -0.78
C ASP A 297 35.19 -1.01 -1.45
N LEU A 298 35.76 0.09 -0.95
CA LEU A 298 37.02 0.65 -1.44
C LEU A 298 38.14 0.33 -0.45
N LEU A 299 39.30 -0.03 -0.97
CA LEU A 299 40.49 -0.31 -0.16
C LEU A 299 41.74 0.23 -0.83
N LEU A 300 42.67 0.76 -0.02
CA LEU A 300 44.01 1.10 -0.44
C LEU A 300 45.01 0.41 0.49
N THR A 301 45.93 -0.34 -0.09
CA THR A 301 47.03 -0.98 0.64
C THR A 301 48.38 -0.44 0.21
N VAL A 302 49.27 -0.20 1.17
CA VAL A 302 50.68 0.16 0.94
C VAL A 302 51.51 -0.86 1.72
N ASP A 303 52.46 -1.52 1.05
CA ASP A 303 53.27 -2.61 1.63
C ASP A 303 52.43 -3.70 2.34
N GLY A 304 51.23 -3.98 1.81
CA GLY A 304 50.31 -4.98 2.35
C GLY A 304 49.52 -4.55 3.59
N SER A 305 49.61 -3.28 4.01
CA SER A 305 48.82 -2.72 5.10
C SER A 305 47.77 -1.74 4.59
N THR A 306 46.56 -1.80 5.13
CA THR A 306 45.48 -0.86 4.80
C THR A 306 45.83 0.55 5.23
N VAL A 307 45.64 1.51 4.33
CA VAL A 307 45.77 2.94 4.59
C VAL A 307 44.45 3.47 5.13
N ALA A 308 44.43 3.89 6.39
CA ALA A 308 43.21 4.37 7.05
C ALA A 308 42.83 5.81 6.64
N THR A 309 43.82 6.63 6.29
CA THR A 309 43.65 8.04 5.93
C THR A 309 44.74 8.49 4.97
N PHE A 310 44.40 9.40 4.06
CA PHE A 310 45.29 9.92 3.01
C PHE A 310 45.87 11.28 3.38
N ASP A 311 47.05 11.58 2.83
CA ASP A 311 47.73 12.87 3.02
C ASP A 311 47.14 13.99 2.13
N GLU A 312 46.42 13.61 1.07
CA GLU A 312 45.66 14.47 0.15
C GLU A 312 44.32 13.82 -0.17
N PHE A 313 43.30 14.62 -0.49
CA PHE A 313 41.99 14.09 -0.84
C PHE A 313 42.03 13.29 -2.14
N VAL A 314 41.31 12.16 -2.16
CA VAL A 314 41.12 11.30 -3.32
C VAL A 314 39.73 11.56 -3.91
N THR A 315 39.65 11.64 -5.24
CA THR A 315 38.36 11.83 -5.94
C THR A 315 37.70 10.48 -6.20
N LEU A 316 36.43 10.37 -5.82
CA LEU A 316 35.53 9.28 -6.16
C LEU A 316 34.49 9.76 -7.18
N THR A 317 34.21 8.95 -8.18
CA THR A 317 33.12 9.18 -9.14
C THR A 317 32.27 7.93 -9.22
N PHE A 318 30.97 8.08 -9.02
CA PHE A 318 30.00 7.01 -9.16
C PHE A 318 28.99 7.39 -10.24
N SER A 319 28.57 6.41 -11.05
CA SER A 319 27.63 6.60 -12.15
C SER A 319 26.33 5.84 -11.86
N TYR A 320 25.20 6.40 -12.29
CA TYR A 320 23.88 5.78 -12.22
C TYR A 320 23.18 5.84 -13.58
N ASN A 321 22.08 5.13 -13.73
CA ASN A 321 21.17 5.27 -14.87
C ASN A 321 19.80 5.81 -14.39
N ASP A 322 18.96 6.24 -15.34
CA ASP A 322 17.65 6.83 -15.02
C ASP A 322 16.74 5.86 -14.24
N GLY A 323 16.84 4.55 -14.50
CA GLY A 323 16.13 3.51 -13.76
C GLY A 323 16.59 3.38 -12.31
N ASP A 324 17.88 3.56 -12.02
CA ASP A 324 18.46 3.45 -10.68
C ASP A 324 17.91 4.51 -9.71
N VAL A 325 17.41 5.63 -10.25
CA VAL A 325 16.82 6.76 -9.50
C VAL A 325 15.30 6.82 -9.59
N SER A 326 14.66 5.79 -10.15
CA SER A 326 13.19 5.69 -10.15
C SER A 326 12.63 5.73 -8.73
N GLY A 327 11.72 6.67 -8.48
CA GLY A 327 11.16 6.90 -7.14
C GLY A 327 12.14 7.53 -6.14
N ILE A 328 13.25 8.10 -6.60
CA ILE A 328 14.24 8.83 -5.79
C ILE A 328 14.36 10.26 -6.32
N ASP A 329 14.48 11.23 -5.43
CA ASP A 329 14.70 12.63 -5.80
C ASP A 329 16.15 12.82 -6.19
N GLU A 330 16.40 12.94 -7.49
CA GLU A 330 17.74 13.10 -8.06
C GLU A 330 18.47 14.35 -7.52
N SER A 331 17.72 15.38 -7.09
CA SER A 331 18.32 16.60 -6.50
C SER A 331 18.92 16.36 -5.11
N THR A 332 18.53 15.26 -4.46
CA THR A 332 18.99 14.88 -3.12
C THR A 332 20.14 13.86 -3.14
N LEU A 333 20.60 13.45 -4.33
CA LEU A 333 21.68 12.48 -4.44
C LEU A 333 22.95 13.01 -3.77
N SER A 334 23.50 12.17 -2.90
CA SER A 334 24.74 12.40 -2.20
C SER A 334 25.52 11.09 -2.10
N ILE A 335 26.84 11.17 -2.02
CA ILE A 335 27.64 10.01 -1.64
C ILE A 335 27.61 9.91 -0.12
N LYS A 336 27.23 8.73 0.38
CA LYS A 336 27.36 8.39 1.80
C LYS A 336 28.44 7.32 1.97
N TYR A 337 29.02 7.29 3.15
CA TYR A 337 29.98 6.26 3.55
C TYR A 337 29.51 5.54 4.81
N TRP A 338 29.79 4.24 4.91
CA TRP A 338 29.51 3.47 6.11
C TRP A 338 30.57 3.75 7.18
N SER A 339 30.12 4.16 8.36
CA SER A 339 30.96 4.36 9.54
C SER A 339 30.82 3.18 10.49
N GLU A 340 31.85 2.34 10.59
CA GLU A 340 31.86 1.23 11.57
C GLU A 340 31.80 1.72 13.03
N ALA A 341 32.24 2.95 13.29
CA ALA A 341 32.24 3.52 14.64
C ALA A 341 30.83 3.84 15.16
N THR A 342 29.93 4.24 14.26
CA THR A 342 28.55 4.60 14.58
C THR A 342 27.54 3.57 14.09
N ALA A 343 27.95 2.62 13.23
CA ALA A 343 27.07 1.70 12.51
C ALA A 343 25.96 2.43 11.72
N GLU A 344 26.34 3.52 11.06
CA GLU A 344 25.44 4.40 10.32
C GLU A 344 26.08 4.84 8.99
N TRP A 345 25.23 5.10 8.00
CA TRP A 345 25.62 5.81 6.79
C TRP A 345 25.74 7.30 7.08
N LEU A 346 26.95 7.84 6.92
CA LEU A 346 27.23 9.27 7.12
C LEU A 346 27.35 9.96 5.77
N ASP A 347 26.75 11.15 5.68
CA ASP A 347 26.76 11.95 4.46
C ASP A 347 28.15 12.55 4.21
N LEU A 348 28.69 12.30 3.02
CA LEU A 348 29.92 12.90 2.51
C LEU A 348 29.62 14.06 1.55
N GLY A 349 28.38 14.17 1.07
CA GLY A 349 27.96 15.08 0.02
C GLY A 349 28.41 14.62 -1.36
N GLY A 350 28.65 15.57 -2.25
CA GLY A 350 29.06 15.30 -3.62
C GLY A 350 28.55 16.36 -4.58
N THR A 351 29.03 16.32 -5.81
CA THR A 351 28.53 17.12 -6.93
C THR A 351 27.80 16.20 -7.89
N VAL A 352 26.49 16.40 -8.03
CA VAL A 352 25.64 15.68 -8.99
C VAL A 352 25.77 16.35 -10.36
N ASP A 353 26.05 15.55 -11.38
CA ASP A 353 25.98 15.91 -12.80
C ASP A 353 24.88 15.05 -13.44
N SER A 354 23.66 15.58 -13.47
CA SER A 354 22.45 14.93 -14.01
C SER A 354 22.45 14.86 -15.54
N ASP A 355 23.32 15.60 -16.23
CA ASP A 355 23.43 15.48 -17.69
C ASP A 355 24.22 14.21 -18.08
N ASN A 356 25.12 13.77 -17.18
CA ASN A 356 25.97 12.60 -17.37
C ASN A 356 25.66 11.46 -16.39
N ASN A 357 24.64 11.61 -15.54
CA ASN A 357 24.26 10.68 -14.48
C ASN A 357 25.43 10.25 -13.58
N THR A 358 26.20 11.22 -13.09
CA THR A 358 27.32 10.95 -12.17
C THR A 358 27.24 11.76 -10.88
N VAL A 359 27.83 11.23 -9.81
CA VAL A 359 28.06 11.95 -8.55
C VAL A 359 29.55 11.84 -8.19
N THR A 360 30.19 13.00 -8.01
CA THR A 360 31.64 13.08 -7.70
C THR A 360 31.88 13.68 -6.33
N VAL A 361 32.79 13.11 -5.55
CA VAL A 361 33.14 13.57 -4.19
C VAL A 361 34.63 13.40 -3.88
N GLU A 362 35.15 14.18 -2.93
CA GLU A 362 36.51 14.05 -2.42
C GLU A 362 36.49 13.41 -1.02
N THR A 363 37.38 12.45 -0.76
CA THR A 363 37.50 11.79 0.55
C THR A 363 38.95 11.61 0.99
N ALA A 364 39.18 11.65 2.30
CA ALA A 364 40.48 11.39 2.91
C ALA A 364 40.63 9.94 3.41
N HIS A 365 39.67 9.06 3.16
CA HIS A 365 39.68 7.68 3.63
C HIS A 365 38.81 6.79 2.75
N PHE A 366 39.01 5.47 2.83
CA PHE A 366 38.11 4.50 2.20
C PHE A 366 37.38 3.64 3.23
N THR A 367 36.10 3.38 2.93
CA THR A 367 35.23 2.41 3.59
C THR A 367 34.31 1.80 2.52
N GLN A 368 33.06 1.50 2.88
CA GLN A 368 31.97 1.25 1.95
C GLN A 368 31.27 2.56 1.56
N PHE A 369 31.02 2.76 0.27
CA PHE A 369 30.36 3.95 -0.28
C PHE A 369 29.14 3.58 -1.13
N ALA A 370 28.16 4.49 -1.18
CA ALA A 370 26.99 4.37 -2.04
C ALA A 370 26.46 5.75 -2.43
N ILE A 371 25.81 5.84 -3.59
CA ILE A 371 24.94 6.99 -3.91
C ILE A 371 23.62 6.76 -3.15
N VAL A 372 23.19 7.76 -2.38
CA VAL A 372 21.94 7.74 -1.62
C VAL A 372 21.13 8.97 -1.97
N GLY A 373 19.83 8.78 -2.20
CA GLY A 373 18.85 9.86 -2.36
C GLY A 373 17.64 9.67 -1.46
N GLN A 374 16.82 10.70 -1.34
CA GLN A 374 15.52 10.63 -0.68
C GLN A 374 14.51 9.97 -1.61
N GLN A 375 13.72 9.05 -1.07
CA GLN A 375 12.57 8.49 -1.77
C GLN A 375 11.58 9.63 -2.10
N LEU A 376 11.20 9.73 -3.37
CA LEU A 376 10.06 10.54 -3.82
C LEU A 376 8.77 9.92 -3.27
N SER A 377 7.87 10.75 -2.76
CA SER A 377 6.54 10.30 -2.34
C SER A 377 5.86 9.51 -3.46
N GLY A 378 5.48 8.27 -3.16
CA GLY A 378 4.94 7.32 -4.14
C GLY A 378 3.49 7.63 -4.57
N GLY A 379 3.05 7.00 -5.65
CA GLY A 379 1.64 6.99 -6.03
C GLY A 379 0.76 6.45 -4.89
N GLY A 380 -0.39 7.09 -4.67
CA GLY A 380 -1.27 6.84 -3.53
C GLY A 380 -1.05 7.75 -2.31
N GLU A 381 0.05 8.50 -2.24
CA GLU A 381 0.36 9.35 -1.11
C GLU A 381 -0.42 10.68 -1.10
N LEU A 382 -0.63 11.21 0.10
CA LEU A 382 -1.19 12.54 0.32
C LEU A 382 -0.09 13.48 0.81
N VAL A 383 0.14 14.55 0.05
CA VAL A 383 1.24 15.47 0.34
C VAL A 383 0.78 16.92 0.41
N LYS A 384 1.55 17.74 1.13
CA LYS A 384 1.40 19.20 1.18
C LYS A 384 2.74 19.88 1.42
N LEU A 385 2.83 21.17 1.10
CA LEU A 385 4.00 21.95 1.53
C LEU A 385 3.96 22.20 3.04
N GLU A 386 5.14 22.34 3.64
CA GLU A 386 5.26 22.86 4.99
C GLU A 386 4.72 24.30 5.06
N CYS A 387 3.91 24.58 6.08
CA CYS A 387 3.33 25.92 6.28
C CYS A 387 4.11 26.71 7.33
N ALA A 388 4.50 27.94 6.98
CA ALA A 388 4.88 28.93 7.98
C ALA A 388 3.73 29.14 8.99
N ALA A 389 4.09 29.46 10.24
CA ALA A 389 3.12 29.62 11.32
C ALA A 389 2.08 30.73 11.05
N ASP A 390 2.44 31.73 10.25
CA ASP A 390 1.62 32.87 9.85
C ASP A 390 1.08 32.77 8.41
N ALA A 391 1.22 31.60 7.77
CA ALA A 391 0.73 31.37 6.41
C ALA A 391 -0.77 31.65 6.29
N GLY A 392 -1.12 32.55 5.37
CA GLY A 392 -2.50 32.97 5.11
C GLY A 392 -3.38 31.84 4.58
N VAL A 393 -4.70 32.07 4.53
CA VAL A 393 -5.67 31.06 4.08
C VAL A 393 -5.54 30.69 2.60
N ASN A 394 -4.90 31.55 1.78
CA ASN A 394 -4.67 31.33 0.35
C ASN A 394 -3.22 30.88 0.06
N ASP A 395 -2.44 30.57 1.10
CA ASP A 395 -1.06 30.11 0.91
C ASP A 395 -1.06 28.73 0.23
N PRO A 396 -0.21 28.47 -0.79
CA PRO A 396 -0.11 27.18 -1.44
C PRO A 396 0.12 25.99 -0.48
N CYS A 397 0.74 26.21 0.68
CA CYS A 397 0.93 25.18 1.70
C CYS A 397 -0.37 24.68 2.35
N LYS A 398 -1.48 25.41 2.18
CA LYS A 398 -2.81 24.99 2.66
C LYS A 398 -3.46 23.97 1.74
N ALA A 399 -3.00 23.86 0.49
CA ALA A 399 -3.48 22.82 -0.42
C ALA A 399 -2.95 21.44 0.00
N VAL A 400 -3.80 20.43 -0.18
CA VAL A 400 -3.43 19.02 -0.09
C VAL A 400 -3.50 18.44 -1.49
N TYR A 401 -2.53 17.61 -1.83
CA TYR A 401 -2.42 16.92 -3.10
C TYR A 401 -2.45 15.42 -2.88
N TYR A 402 -3.03 14.71 -3.83
CA TYR A 402 -2.88 13.27 -3.97
C TYR A 402 -1.87 13.01 -5.09
N LEU A 403 -0.89 12.14 -4.88
CA LEU A 403 0.05 11.73 -5.92
C LEU A 403 -0.51 10.51 -6.64
N GLY A 404 -0.73 10.64 -7.95
CA GLY A 404 -1.23 9.57 -8.79
C GLY A 404 -0.13 8.61 -9.24
N ASP A 405 -0.50 7.38 -9.57
CA ASP A 405 0.42 6.38 -10.15
C ASP A 405 0.97 6.82 -11.52
N ASP A 406 0.31 7.78 -12.17
CA ASP A 406 0.76 8.44 -13.40
C ASP A 406 1.88 9.48 -13.20
N GLY A 407 2.43 9.61 -11.99
CA GLY A 407 3.47 10.58 -11.65
C GLY A 407 2.98 12.03 -11.61
N LYS A 408 1.67 12.27 -11.56
CA LYS A 408 1.08 13.61 -11.44
C LYS A 408 0.49 13.86 -10.05
N ARG A 409 0.31 15.14 -9.72
CA ARG A 409 -0.40 15.55 -8.51
C ARG A 409 -1.84 15.98 -8.81
N TYR A 410 -2.78 15.54 -7.99
CA TYR A 410 -4.20 15.83 -8.07
C TYR A 410 -4.64 16.70 -6.91
N VAL A 411 -5.34 17.79 -7.22
CA VAL A 411 -5.69 18.82 -6.23
C VAL A 411 -7.04 18.52 -5.60
N PHE A 412 -7.15 18.55 -4.27
CA PHE A 412 -8.45 18.56 -3.61
C PHE A 412 -9.07 19.97 -3.71
N PRO A 413 -10.24 20.14 -4.35
CA PRO A 413 -10.84 21.48 -4.52
C PRO A 413 -11.27 22.13 -3.20
N ASN A 414 -11.63 21.31 -2.22
CA ASN A 414 -12.02 21.75 -0.88
C ASN A 414 -11.98 20.57 0.12
N GLU A 415 -12.03 20.91 1.41
CA GLU A 415 -12.05 19.95 2.52
C GLU A 415 -13.23 18.96 2.44
N LYS A 416 -14.39 19.39 1.96
CA LYS A 416 -15.54 18.48 1.84
C LYS A 416 -15.30 17.35 0.84
N THR A 417 -14.56 17.63 -0.24
CA THR A 417 -14.14 16.61 -1.21
C THR A 417 -13.14 15.65 -0.55
N TYR A 418 -12.14 16.19 0.14
CA TYR A 418 -11.15 15.39 0.89
C TYR A 418 -11.82 14.43 1.89
N ASN A 419 -12.77 14.94 2.68
CA ASN A 419 -13.49 14.18 3.70
C ASN A 419 -14.42 13.09 3.14
N THR A 420 -14.58 13.00 1.83
CA THR A 420 -15.26 11.84 1.20
C THR A 420 -14.32 10.67 0.93
N TRP A 421 -13.01 10.93 0.88
CA TRP A 421 -11.96 9.94 0.63
C TRP A 421 -11.25 9.53 1.91
N TYR A 422 -10.97 10.49 2.80
CA TYR A 422 -10.19 10.27 4.02
C TYR A 422 -10.93 10.82 5.24
N SER A 423 -10.74 10.19 6.40
CA SER A 423 -11.42 10.58 7.65
C SER A 423 -10.85 11.85 8.26
N ASP A 424 -9.56 12.08 8.08
CA ASP A 424 -8.79 13.18 8.67
C ASP A 424 -7.48 13.40 7.88
N PHE A 425 -6.66 14.36 8.34
CA PHE A 425 -5.40 14.73 7.69
C PHE A 425 -4.17 13.97 8.23
N SER A 426 -4.33 12.90 9.00
CA SER A 426 -3.22 12.20 9.65
C SER A 426 -2.27 11.49 8.68
N SER A 427 -2.77 11.08 7.52
CA SER A 427 -1.99 10.47 6.44
C SER A 427 -1.30 11.48 5.53
N VAL A 428 -1.53 12.79 5.73
CA VAL A 428 -0.90 13.83 4.91
C VAL A 428 0.51 14.10 5.39
N THR A 429 1.49 13.91 4.51
CA THR A 429 2.91 14.17 4.75
C THR A 429 3.34 15.51 4.14
N THR A 430 4.45 16.05 4.64
CA THR A 430 5.07 17.26 4.08
C THR A 430 6.04 16.89 2.97
N ILE A 431 6.01 17.65 1.88
CA ILE A 431 6.92 17.54 0.73
C ILE A 431 7.58 18.90 0.48
N SER A 432 8.80 18.90 -0.08
CA SER A 432 9.50 20.13 -0.43
C SER A 432 8.82 20.85 -1.61
N ALA A 433 9.09 22.15 -1.78
CA ALA A 433 8.54 22.91 -2.89
C ALA A 433 9.12 22.47 -4.25
N ASP A 434 10.38 22.03 -4.26
CA ASP A 434 11.07 21.58 -5.46
C ASP A 434 10.55 20.20 -5.89
N ASP A 435 10.45 19.25 -4.96
CA ASP A 435 9.93 17.90 -5.25
C ASP A 435 8.47 17.99 -5.65
N LEU A 436 7.64 18.78 -4.94
CA LEU A 436 6.25 18.95 -5.33
C LEU A 436 6.15 19.47 -6.76
N ALA A 437 7.04 20.39 -7.18
CA ALA A 437 7.06 20.96 -8.54
C ALA A 437 7.41 19.95 -9.65
N THR A 438 8.09 18.84 -9.33
CA THR A 438 8.32 17.74 -10.28
C THR A 438 7.02 17.04 -10.70
N TYR A 439 6.03 16.97 -9.79
CA TYR A 439 4.70 16.44 -10.09
C TYR A 439 3.84 17.49 -10.80
N MET A 440 3.65 17.32 -12.10
CA MET A 440 2.73 18.16 -12.86
C MET A 440 1.29 17.99 -12.38
N ILE A 441 0.46 19.04 -12.50
CA ILE A 441 -0.96 18.94 -12.13
C ILE A 441 -1.68 18.04 -13.13
N GLY A 442 -2.23 16.93 -12.64
CA GLY A 442 -3.04 15.98 -13.43
C GLY A 442 -4.52 16.34 -13.49
N GLY A 443 -5.01 17.05 -12.47
CA GLY A 443 -6.40 17.51 -12.42
C GLY A 443 -6.89 17.73 -10.99
N ASN A 444 -8.21 17.80 -10.86
CA ASN A 444 -8.87 17.93 -9.56
C ASN A 444 -9.43 16.56 -9.12
N VAL A 445 -9.29 16.28 -7.83
CA VAL A 445 -10.00 15.17 -7.19
C VAL A 445 -11.50 15.50 -7.15
N THR A 446 -12.32 14.53 -7.51
CA THR A 446 -13.79 14.59 -7.45
C THR A 446 -14.28 13.99 -6.15
N TYR A 447 -15.48 14.34 -5.70
CA TYR A 447 -16.14 13.66 -4.58
C TYR A 447 -16.14 12.15 -4.79
N ARG A 448 -15.83 11.38 -3.74
CA ARG A 448 -15.78 9.92 -3.80
C ARG A 448 -17.13 9.35 -4.25
N PRO A 449 -17.16 8.52 -5.31
CA PRO A 449 -18.38 7.89 -5.79
C PRO A 449 -19.17 7.18 -4.68
N GLY A 450 -20.49 7.31 -4.72
CA GLY A 450 -21.38 6.65 -3.77
C GLY A 450 -21.40 7.17 -2.32
N VAL A 451 -20.52 8.11 -1.92
CA VAL A 451 -20.49 8.62 -0.52
C VAL A 451 -21.53 9.72 -0.28
N LYS A 452 -21.56 10.72 -1.16
CA LYS A 452 -22.45 11.90 -1.06
C LYS A 452 -23.30 12.05 -2.31
N LEU A 453 -24.37 12.83 -2.17
CA LEU A 453 -25.10 13.41 -3.29
C LEU A 453 -24.58 14.83 -3.52
N VAL A 454 -24.62 15.30 -4.75
CA VAL A 454 -24.11 16.63 -5.09
C VAL A 454 -25.05 17.42 -5.97
N LYS A 455 -24.95 18.75 -5.91
CA LYS A 455 -25.69 19.69 -6.75
C LYS A 455 -24.89 20.98 -6.95
N ILE A 456 -25.35 21.81 -7.87
CA ILE A 456 -24.95 23.23 -7.94
C ILE A 456 -26.10 24.09 -7.43
N GLN A 457 -25.78 25.29 -6.95
CA GLN A 457 -26.81 26.19 -6.39
C GLN A 457 -27.74 26.77 -7.47
N THR A 458 -27.26 26.83 -8.71
CA THR A 458 -27.97 27.37 -9.87
C THR A 458 -28.91 26.36 -10.53
N ASN A 459 -28.94 25.10 -10.09
CA ASN A 459 -29.79 24.03 -10.62
C ASN A 459 -30.39 23.20 -9.49
N SER A 460 -31.69 22.85 -9.59
CA SER A 460 -32.38 22.04 -8.58
C SER A 460 -32.10 20.54 -8.68
N LYS A 461 -31.41 20.07 -9.73
CA LYS A 461 -31.04 18.66 -9.87
C LYS A 461 -30.03 18.23 -8.79
N VAL A 462 -30.27 17.04 -8.23
CA VAL A 462 -29.38 16.37 -7.28
C VAL A 462 -28.83 15.11 -7.95
N TYR A 463 -27.53 14.91 -7.85
CA TYR A 463 -26.81 13.86 -8.57
C TYR A 463 -26.13 12.90 -7.60
N ALA A 464 -26.19 11.61 -7.90
CA ALA A 464 -25.24 10.64 -7.37
C ALA A 464 -23.99 10.63 -8.26
N ILE A 465 -22.85 10.19 -7.72
CA ILE A 465 -21.57 10.18 -8.44
C ILE A 465 -21.14 8.73 -8.66
N SER A 466 -20.99 8.35 -9.92
CA SER A 466 -20.36 7.10 -10.35
C SER A 466 -18.85 7.29 -10.58
N GLY A 467 -18.12 6.18 -10.77
CA GLY A 467 -16.67 6.18 -11.01
C GLY A 467 -16.23 7.15 -12.12
N GLY A 468 -15.07 7.75 -11.95
CA GLY A 468 -14.51 8.75 -12.87
C GLY A 468 -15.18 10.12 -12.79
N GLY A 469 -15.94 10.40 -11.71
CA GLY A 469 -16.65 11.68 -11.56
C GLY A 469 -17.86 11.83 -12.49
N VAL A 470 -18.57 10.74 -12.78
CA VAL A 470 -19.78 10.77 -13.62
C VAL A 470 -21.01 11.09 -12.76
N LEU A 471 -21.69 12.19 -13.05
CA LEU A 471 -22.92 12.62 -12.40
C LEU A 471 -24.13 11.90 -12.98
N ARG A 472 -24.92 11.29 -12.11
CA ARG A 472 -26.14 10.55 -12.42
C ARG A 472 -27.32 11.26 -11.76
N TRP A 473 -28.20 11.88 -12.53
CA TRP A 473 -29.30 12.66 -11.95
C TRP A 473 -30.30 11.74 -11.24
N VAL A 474 -30.52 11.96 -9.94
CA VAL A 474 -31.55 11.25 -9.17
C VAL A 474 -32.88 11.97 -9.38
N SER A 475 -33.74 11.37 -10.20
CA SER A 475 -34.93 12.02 -10.73
C SER A 475 -36.16 11.91 -9.82
N THR A 476 -36.15 11.01 -8.83
CA THR A 476 -37.27 10.76 -7.90
C THR A 476 -36.80 10.78 -6.45
N GLY A 477 -37.70 11.16 -5.53
CA GLY A 477 -37.42 11.15 -4.09
C GLY A 477 -37.32 9.72 -3.54
N GLU A 478 -38.09 8.81 -4.11
CA GLU A 478 -38.10 7.38 -3.77
C GLU A 478 -36.76 6.72 -4.11
N ALA A 479 -36.14 7.05 -5.26
CA ALA A 479 -34.80 6.56 -5.59
C ALA A 479 -33.74 7.12 -4.63
N ALA A 480 -33.83 8.40 -4.27
CA ALA A 480 -32.90 9.02 -3.33
C ALA A 480 -33.00 8.38 -1.93
N GLU A 481 -34.22 8.19 -1.43
CA GLU A 481 -34.48 7.53 -0.14
C GLU A 481 -34.09 6.04 -0.16
N GLY A 482 -34.33 5.34 -1.27
CA GLY A 482 -33.93 3.94 -1.43
C GLY A 482 -32.41 3.73 -1.45
N LEU A 483 -31.64 4.68 -2.02
CA LEU A 483 -30.17 4.58 -2.15
C LEU A 483 -29.41 5.18 -0.96
N TYR A 484 -29.92 6.25 -0.36
CA TYR A 484 -29.22 7.03 0.68
C TYR A 484 -29.98 7.12 2.00
N GLY A 485 -31.11 6.43 2.11
CA GLY A 485 -31.96 6.40 3.30
C GLY A 485 -32.83 7.65 3.45
N SER A 486 -33.70 7.65 4.46
CA SER A 486 -34.65 8.74 4.74
C SER A 486 -33.99 10.08 5.04
N SER A 487 -32.70 10.08 5.37
CA SER A 487 -31.89 11.28 5.62
C SER A 487 -31.07 11.72 4.39
N TRP A 488 -31.35 11.22 3.18
CA TRP A 488 -30.57 11.54 1.97
C TRP A 488 -30.40 13.05 1.74
N ALA A 489 -31.39 13.86 2.10
CA ALA A 489 -31.35 15.31 1.92
C ALA A 489 -30.20 15.98 2.71
N SER A 490 -29.77 15.42 3.85
CA SER A 490 -28.61 15.90 4.60
C SER A 490 -27.27 15.40 4.04
N MET A 491 -27.30 14.49 3.06
CA MET A 491 -26.12 14.01 2.34
C MET A 491 -25.84 14.80 1.06
N VAL A 492 -26.70 15.78 0.72
CA VAL A 492 -26.54 16.62 -0.47
C VAL A 492 -25.55 17.74 -0.16
N GLU A 493 -24.46 17.78 -0.93
CA GLU A 493 -23.43 18.81 -0.84
C GLU A 493 -23.48 19.74 -2.07
N ASP A 494 -23.28 21.03 -1.85
CA ASP A 494 -23.13 22.01 -2.93
C ASP A 494 -21.69 21.97 -3.48
N ILE A 495 -21.57 21.76 -4.78
CA ILE A 495 -20.34 21.96 -5.54
C ILE A 495 -20.35 23.39 -6.10
N PRO A 496 -19.29 24.20 -5.88
CA PRO A 496 -19.16 25.49 -6.55
C PRO A 496 -19.16 25.33 -8.08
N ASP A 497 -19.87 26.21 -8.79
CA ASP A 497 -20.03 26.14 -10.26
C ASP A 497 -18.69 25.95 -11.01
N ALA A 498 -17.61 26.58 -10.53
CA ALA A 498 -16.27 26.48 -11.12
C ALA A 498 -15.63 25.07 -11.04
N PHE A 499 -16.08 24.22 -10.11
CA PHE A 499 -15.60 22.84 -9.97
C PHE A 499 -16.58 21.81 -10.53
N PHE A 500 -17.79 22.23 -10.90
CA PHE A 500 -18.76 21.33 -11.53
C PHE A 500 -18.30 20.84 -12.92
N ILE A 501 -17.43 21.62 -13.58
CA ILE A 501 -16.78 21.23 -14.85
C ILE A 501 -15.82 20.04 -14.71
N ASN A 502 -15.43 19.65 -13.49
CA ASN A 502 -14.61 18.46 -13.25
C ASN A 502 -15.39 17.16 -13.45
N TYR A 503 -16.70 17.25 -13.66
CA TYR A 503 -17.61 16.12 -13.75
C TYR A 503 -18.20 16.00 -15.15
N THR A 504 -18.65 14.79 -15.50
CA THR A 504 -19.38 14.51 -16.75
C THR A 504 -20.78 14.00 -16.43
N GLU A 505 -21.79 14.29 -17.26
CA GLU A 505 -23.14 13.76 -17.05
C GLU A 505 -23.27 12.36 -17.66
N GLY A 506 -23.84 11.42 -16.89
CA GLY A 506 -24.21 10.08 -17.31
C GLY A 506 -25.72 9.87 -17.35
N ALA A 507 -26.17 8.62 -17.52
CA ALA A 507 -27.61 8.34 -17.53
C ALA A 507 -28.28 8.63 -16.17
N ASP A 508 -29.58 8.91 -16.21
CA ASP A 508 -30.36 9.24 -15.03
C ASP A 508 -30.62 8.02 -14.15
N ILE A 509 -31.02 8.27 -12.89
CA ILE A 509 -31.46 7.30 -11.89
C ILE A 509 -32.94 7.58 -11.63
N ALA A 510 -33.81 6.69 -12.09
CA ALA A 510 -35.25 6.76 -11.87
C ALA A 510 -35.69 5.86 -10.71
N GLU A 511 -34.99 4.73 -10.53
CA GLU A 511 -35.22 3.76 -9.46
C GLU A 511 -33.90 3.23 -8.88
N THR A 512 -33.97 2.51 -7.75
CA THR A 512 -32.76 2.03 -7.05
C THR A 512 -31.92 1.05 -7.85
N ALA A 513 -32.52 0.31 -8.80
CA ALA A 513 -31.82 -0.63 -9.67
C ALA A 513 -30.88 0.05 -10.69
N ASP A 514 -31.07 1.35 -10.97
CA ASP A 514 -30.26 2.11 -11.92
C ASP A 514 -28.88 2.50 -11.36
N TYR A 515 -28.64 2.25 -10.07
CA TYR A 515 -27.45 2.68 -9.37
C TYR A 515 -27.09 1.73 -8.22
N ASP A 516 -26.09 0.89 -8.43
CA ASP A 516 -25.52 0.05 -7.38
C ASP A 516 -24.50 0.84 -6.55
N LYS A 517 -25.01 1.50 -5.50
CA LYS A 517 -24.20 2.31 -4.59
C LYS A 517 -23.08 1.50 -3.92
N ALA A 518 -23.35 0.26 -3.53
CA ALA A 518 -22.39 -0.58 -2.83
C ALA A 518 -21.26 -1.01 -3.76
N ALA A 519 -21.60 -1.45 -4.98
CA ALA A 519 -20.59 -1.78 -5.98
C ALA A 519 -19.72 -0.57 -6.33
N ILE A 520 -20.32 0.62 -6.50
CA ILE A 520 -19.58 1.85 -6.80
C ILE A 520 -18.62 2.23 -5.67
N LEU A 521 -19.06 2.14 -4.41
CA LEU A 521 -18.20 2.39 -3.25
C LEU A 521 -17.04 1.40 -3.14
N ASN A 522 -17.29 0.14 -3.47
CA ASN A 522 -16.30 -0.94 -3.40
C ASN A 522 -15.28 -0.87 -4.55
N VAL A 523 -15.61 -0.22 -5.66
CA VAL A 523 -14.66 0.04 -6.76
C VAL A 523 -13.84 1.28 -6.48
N ALA A 524 -14.45 2.36 -6.00
CA ALA A 524 -13.75 3.62 -5.72
C ALA A 524 -13.01 3.57 -4.35
N VAL A 525 -12.09 2.63 -4.15
CA VAL A 525 -11.34 2.48 -2.89
C VAL A 525 -10.30 3.58 -2.69
N ASP A 526 -9.70 4.06 -3.78
CA ASP A 526 -8.76 5.17 -3.81
C ASP A 526 -8.92 6.01 -5.10
N ILE A 527 -8.15 7.09 -5.19
CA ILE A 527 -8.25 8.06 -6.27
C ILE A 527 -7.61 7.54 -7.56
N ASN A 528 -6.53 6.74 -7.48
CA ASN A 528 -5.96 6.05 -8.64
C ASN A 528 -7.02 5.20 -9.33
N THR A 529 -7.74 4.37 -8.56
CA THR A 529 -8.77 3.47 -9.07
C THR A 529 -9.96 4.24 -9.66
N ASP A 530 -10.44 5.30 -8.98
CA ASP A 530 -11.57 6.10 -9.49
C ASP A 530 -11.24 6.85 -10.78
N LYS A 531 -9.99 7.30 -10.94
CA LYS A 531 -9.57 8.10 -12.09
C LYS A 531 -8.85 7.32 -13.18
N GLY A 532 -8.51 6.05 -12.94
CA GLY A 532 -7.74 5.22 -13.87
C GLY A 532 -6.36 5.81 -14.14
N LEU A 533 -5.63 6.12 -13.06
CA LEU A 533 -4.31 6.76 -13.11
C LEU A 533 -3.18 5.76 -13.31
#